data_AF-A0A507R6A7-F1
#
_entry.id   AF-A0A507R6A7-F1
#
_cell.length_a   1.000
_cell.length_b   1.000
_cell.length_c   1.000
_cell.angle_alpha   90.00
_cell.angle_beta   90.00
_cell.angle_gamma   90.00
#
_symmetry.space_group_name_H-M   'P 1'
#
loop_
_entity.id
_entity.type
_entity.pdbx_description
1 polymer ?
#
loop_
_entity_poly.entity_id
_entity_poly.type
_entity_poly.pdbx_seq_one_letter_code
_entity_poly.pdbx_strand_id
1 'polypeptide(L)' 'MAIVTRTISMLNFIITSSALTFQVTVLYPWHKQLDDSFEALKKEHVSLLQKLDRFRAHEAKGIKDQVGNMMKEEM' A
#
# COMPACT_ATOMS: atom_id res chain seq x y z
N MET A 1 -48.08 5.26 24.86
CA MET A 1 -47.15 4.11 24.91
C MET A 1 -46.84 3.54 23.52
N ALA A 2 -47.83 3.10 22.73
CA ALA A 2 -47.58 2.41 21.44
C ALA A 2 -46.97 3.26 20.31
N ILE A 3 -47.26 4.56 20.26
CA ILE A 3 -46.70 5.46 19.22
C ILE A 3 -45.20 5.68 19.44
N VAL A 4 -44.78 5.89 20.69
CA VAL A 4 -43.37 6.14 21.05
C VAL A 4 -42.49 4.93 20.74
N THR A 5 -42.93 3.72 21.06
CA THR A 5 -42.18 2.49 20.75
C THR A 5 -42.08 2.26 19.23
N ARG A 6 -43.14 2.56 18.47
CA ARG A 6 -43.13 2.44 17.00
C ARG A 6 -42.16 3.45 16.36
N THR A 7 -42.13 4.68 16.87
CA THR A 7 -41.21 5.73 16.42
C THR A 7 -39.76 5.37 16.74
N ILE A 8 -39.47 4.83 17.93
CA ILE A 8 -38.11 4.38 18.30
C ILE A 8 -37.65 3.25 17.38
N SER A 9 -38.50 2.27 17.06
CA SER A 9 -38.15 1.20 16.11
C SER A 9 -37.93 1.72 14.68
N MET A 10 -38.73 2.69 14.21
CA MET A 10 -38.53 3.31 12.90
C MET A 10 -37.22 4.11 12.83
N LEU A 11 -36.91 4.88 13.89
CA LEU A 11 -35.66 5.64 13.95
C LEU A 11 -34.43 4.72 13.97
N ASN A 12 -34.48 3.62 14.73
CA ASN A 12 -33.41 2.62 14.71
C ASN A 12 -33.22 2.04 13.30
N PHE A 13 -34.31 1.69 12.62
CA PHE A 13 -34.24 1.20 11.25
C PHE A 13 -33.65 2.24 10.28
N ILE A 14 -34.03 3.52 10.41
CA ILE A 14 -33.51 4.60 9.58
C ILE A 14 -32.01 4.82 9.84
N ILE A 15 -31.58 4.82 11.10
CA ILE A 15 -30.18 5.01 11.49
C ILE A 15 -29.34 3.85 10.97
N THR A 16 -29.78 2.60 11.18
CA THR A 16 -29.08 1.42 10.67
C THR A 16 -29.05 1.39 9.15
N SER A 17 -30.13 1.75 8.47
CA SER A 17 -30.17 1.84 7.00
C SER A 17 -29.26 2.94 6.47
N SER A 18 -29.18 4.07 7.17
CA SER A 18 -28.27 5.17 6.84
C SER A 18 -26.81 4.76 7.03
N ALA A 19 -26.49 4.05 8.13
CA ALA A 19 -25.17 3.50 8.38
C ALA A 19 -24.77 2.46 7.33
N LEU A 20 -25.70 1.56 6.94
CA LEU A 20 -25.48 0.57 5.90
C LEU A 20 -25.25 1.23 4.54
N THR A 21 -26.02 2.28 4.22
CA THR A 21 -25.83 3.05 2.98
C THR A 21 -24.46 3.71 2.98
N PHE A 22 -24.06 4.35 4.09
CA PHE A 22 -22.72 4.93 4.23
C PHE A 22 -21.61 3.88 4.11
N GLN A 23 -21.80 2.71 4.71
CA GLN A 23 -20.87 1.58 4.58
C GLN A 23 -20.73 1.09 3.14
N VAL A 24 -21.80 1.09 2.36
CA VAL A 24 -21.73 0.66 0.95
C VAL A 24 -21.20 1.78 0.04
N THR A 25 -21.58 3.04 0.26
CA THR A 25 -21.26 4.15 -0.65
C THR A 25 -19.97 4.88 -0.34
N VAL A 26 -19.47 4.83 0.90
CA VAL A 26 -18.21 5.47 1.27
C VAL A 26 -17.14 4.42 1.45
N LEU A 27 -17.40 3.37 2.24
CA LEU A 27 -16.38 2.37 2.54
C LEU A 27 -15.96 1.60 1.28
N TYR A 28 -16.89 1.05 0.51
CA TYR A 28 -16.53 0.24 -0.67
C TYR A 28 -15.72 1.02 -1.74
N PRO A 29 -16.14 2.21 -2.21
CA PRO A 29 -15.34 2.96 -3.18
C PRO A 29 -14.06 3.55 -2.58
N TRP A 30 -14.04 3.90 -1.30
CA TRP A 30 -12.81 4.36 -0.64
C TRP A 30 -11.78 3.23 -0.51
N HIS A 31 -12.22 2.01 -0.18
CA HIS A 31 -11.36 0.84 -0.18
C HIS A 31 -10.74 0.58 -1.54
N LYS A 32 -11.51 0.71 -2.63
CA LYS A 32 -11.00 0.55 -3.99
C LYS A 32 -9.94 1.59 -4.35
N GLN A 33 -10.16 2.87 -4.01
CA GLN A 33 -9.18 3.93 -4.25
C GLN A 33 -7.92 3.78 -3.40
N LEU A 34 -8.07 3.32 -2.16
CA LEU A 34 -6.95 3.07 -1.27
C LEU A 34 -6.10 1.90 -1.77
N ASP A 35 -6.74 0.82 -2.23
CA ASP A 35 -6.06 -0.37 -2.74
C ASP A 35 -5.28 -0.06 -4.03
N ASP A 36 -5.90 0.67 -4.97
CA ASP A 36 -5.24 1.12 -6.21
C ASP A 36 -4.04 2.03 -5.90
N SER A 37 -4.17 2.94 -4.93
CA SER A 37 -3.08 3.82 -4.48
C SER A 37 -1.96 3.03 -3.80
N PHE A 38 -2.31 1.99 -3.04
CA PHE A 38 -1.35 1.13 -2.35
C PHE A 38 -0.58 0.25 -3.33
N GLU A 39 -1.24 -0.26 -4.36
CA GLU A 39 -0.63 -1.07 -5.42
C GLU A 39 0.33 -0.23 -6.29
N ALA A 40 -0.06 1.00 -6.63
CA ALA A 40 0.82 1.95 -7.29
C ALA A 40 2.10 2.22 -6.46
N LEU A 41 1.94 2.46 -5.16
CA LEU A 41 3.06 2.73 -4.25
C LEU A 41 3.98 1.51 -4.08
N LYS A 42 3.41 0.31 -3.96
CA LYS A 42 4.17 -0.94 -3.84
C LYS A 42 5.01 -1.21 -5.09
N LYS A 43 4.48 -0.90 -6.28
CA LYS A 43 5.21 -1.06 -7.55
C LYS A 43 6.44 -0.17 -7.62
N GLU A 44 6.32 1.07 -7.14
CA GLU A 44 7.46 1.98 -7.04
C GLU A 44 8.49 1.47 -6.02
N HIS A 45 8.05 1.00 -4.86
CA HIS A 45 8.94 0.48 -3.82
C HIS A 45 9.76 -0.73 -4.29
N VAL A 46 9.12 -1.69 -5.00
CA VAL A 46 9.80 -2.86 -5.58
C VAL A 46 10.79 -2.43 -6.67
N SER A 47 10.41 -1.47 -7.51
CA SER A 47 11.29 -0.94 -8.56
C SER A 47 12.53 -0.25 -7.97
N LEU A 48 12.37 0.49 -6.88
CA LEU A 48 13.49 1.13 -6.17
C LEU A 48 14.43 0.11 -5.53
N LEU A 49 13.91 -0.94 -4.87
CA LEU A 49 14.72 -2.02 -4.31
C LEU A 49 15.54 -2.73 -5.39
N GLN A 50 14.94 -3.05 -6.53
CA GLN A 50 15.66 -3.67 -7.64
C GLN A 50 16.76 -2.77 -8.22
N LYS A 51 16.54 -1.45 -8.25
CA LYS A 51 17.58 -0.50 -8.69
C LYS A 51 18.73 -0.44 -7.68
N LEU A 52 18.43 -0.43 -6.38
CA LEU A 52 19.42 -0.47 -5.31
C LEU A 52 20.25 -1.75 -5.35
N ASP A 53 19.63 -2.91 -5.53
CA ASP A 53 20.34 -4.19 -5.64
C ASP A 53 21.27 -4.23 -6.85
N ARG A 54 20.81 -3.73 -8.00
CA ARG A 54 21.67 -3.62 -9.20
C ARG A 54 22.84 -2.65 -8.99
N PHE A 55 22.60 -1.53 -8.30
CA PHE A 55 23.66 -0.56 -8.01
C PHE A 55 24.72 -1.17 -7.08
N ARG A 56 24.29 -1.85 -6.01
CA ARG A 56 25.18 -2.57 -5.10
C ARG A 56 25.97 -3.68 -5.79
N ALA A 57 25.32 -4.45 -6.68
CA ALA A 57 25.99 -5.48 -7.46
C ALA A 57 27.04 -4.90 -8.42
N HIS A 58 26.80 -3.71 -8.96
CA HIS A 58 27.75 -3.00 -9.82
C HIS A 58 28.95 -2.46 -9.04
N GLU A 59 28.73 -1.82 -7.88
CA GLU A 59 29.83 -1.37 -7.02
C GLU A 59 30.68 -2.53 -6.50
N ALA A 60 30.05 -3.63 -6.07
CA ALA A 60 30.77 -4.81 -5.62
C ALA A 60 31.66 -5.42 -6.73
N LYS A 61 31.21 -5.40 -7.99
CA LYS A 61 32.03 -5.79 -9.14
C LYS A 61 33.17 -4.81 -9.39
N GLY A 62 32.87 -3.51 -9.43
CA GLY A 62 33.89 -2.46 -9.65
C GLY A 62 35.01 -2.50 -8.61
N ILE A 63 34.68 -2.68 -7.33
CA ILE A 63 35.65 -2.83 -6.25
C ILE A 63 36.48 -4.11 -6.44
N LYS A 64 35.84 -5.23 -6.78
CA LYS A 64 36.52 -6.51 -7.00
C LYS A 64 37.49 -6.44 -8.19
N ASP A 65 37.10 -5.77 -9.26
CA ASP A 65 37.92 -5.60 -10.46
C ASP A 65 39.10 -4.65 -10.19
N GLN A 66 38.88 -3.58 -9.41
CA GLN A 66 39.94 -2.64 -9.02
C GLN A 66 40.96 -3.29 -8.09
N VAL A 67 40.51 -4.06 -7.09
CA VAL A 67 41.39 -4.85 -6.21
C VAL A 67 42.15 -5.92 -7.00
N GLY A 68 41.49 -6.58 -7.95
CA GLY A 68 42.11 -7.58 -8.81
C GLY A 68 43.21 -7.01 -9.72
N ASN A 69 43.06 -5.77 -10.21
CA ASN A 69 44.11 -5.10 -10.98
C ASN A 69 45.28 -4.66 -10.10
N MET A 70 45.04 -4.16 -8.88
CA MET A 70 46.12 -3.82 -7.94
C MET A 70 46.96 -5.05 -7.56
N MET A 71 46.34 -6.22 -7.36
CA MET A 71 47.06 -7.46 -7.10
C MET A 71 47.89 -7.97 -8.29
N LYS A 72 47.56 -7.55 -9.51
CA LYS A 72 48.33 -7.90 -10.72
C LYS A 72 49.45 -6.92 -11.00
N GLU A 73 49.35 -5.68 -10.54
CA GLU A 73 50.40 -4.67 -10.69
C GLU A 73 51.52 -4.85 -9.64
N GLU A 74 51.24 -5.49 -8.51
CA GLU A 74 52.26 -5.82 -7.47
C GLU A 74 52.96 -7.18 -7.68
N MET A 75 52.63 -7.94 -8.73
CA MET A 75 53.23 -9.25 -9.07
C MET A 75 54.06 -9.19 -10.34
#